data_AF-A0ABD5QG61-F1
#
_entry.id   AF-A0ABD5QG61-F1
#
_cell.length_a   1.000
_cell.length_b   1.000
_cell.length_c   1.000
_cell.angle_alpha   90.00
_cell.angle_beta   90.00
_cell.angle_gamma   90.00
#
_symmetry.space_group_name_H-M   'P 1'
#
loop_
_entity.id
_entity.type
_entity.pdbx_description
1 polymer ?
#
loop_
_entity_poly.entity_id
_entity_poly.type
_entity_poly.pdbx_seq_one_letter_code
_entity_poly.pdbx_strand_id
1 'polypeptide(L)' 'MMVKMGVMSTHDTPALGICPECAAAIAPARVLIEYERGGGEVTAFAECPGCREVIRPV' A
#
# COMPACT_ATOMS: atom_id res chain seq x y z
N MET A 1 13.60 -17.89 -29.09
CA MET A 1 14.11 -16.53 -28.77
C MET A 1 14.26 -16.46 -27.27
N MET A 2 15.49 -16.35 -26.78
CA MET A 2 15.80 -16.35 -25.34
C MET A 2 15.80 -14.90 -24.86
N VAL A 3 14.92 -14.52 -23.92
CA VAL A 3 15.09 -13.25 -23.20
C VAL A 3 15.55 -13.59 -21.80
N LYS A 4 16.88 -13.53 -21.62
CA LYS A 4 17.57 -13.56 -20.33
C LYS A 4 18.10 -12.14 -20.08
N MET A 5 17.33 -11.34 -19.35
CA MET A 5 17.67 -10.01 -18.80
C MET A 5 16.82 -9.86 -17.53
N GLY A 6 17.29 -10.21 -16.34
CA GLY A 6 18.10 -9.35 -15.48
C GLY A 6 17.31 -9.18 -14.17
N VAL A 7 17.93 -9.46 -13.02
CA VAL A 7 17.28 -9.39 -11.70
C VAL A 7 16.79 -7.97 -11.38
N MET A 8 15.49 -7.70 -11.52
CA MET A 8 14.83 -6.57 -10.84
C MET A 8 14.31 -7.06 -9.49
N SER A 9 15.23 -7.24 -8.54
CA SER A 9 14.89 -7.47 -7.14
C SER A 9 14.60 -6.14 -6.47
N THR A 10 13.42 -5.60 -6.75
CA THR A 10 12.68 -4.70 -5.86
C THR A 10 11.22 -5.04 -6.10
N HIS A 11 10.59 -5.71 -5.14
CA HIS A 11 9.13 -5.88 -5.14
C HIS A 11 8.51 -4.49 -4.96
N ASP A 12 8.47 -3.68 -6.02
CA ASP A 12 7.67 -2.46 -6.06
C ASP A 12 6.23 -2.91 -6.28
N THR A 13 5.64 -3.47 -5.22
CA THR A 13 4.20 -3.69 -5.19
C THR A 13 3.57 -2.30 -5.29
N PRO A 14 2.70 -2.05 -6.29
CA PRO A 14 2.14 -0.73 -6.49
C PRO A 14 1.52 -0.22 -5.19
N ALA A 15 1.84 1.02 -4.85
CA ALA A 15 1.36 1.64 -3.62
C ALA A 15 -0.17 1.67 -3.64
N LEU A 16 -0.78 1.21 -2.53
CA LEU A 16 -2.21 1.34 -2.28
C LEU A 16 -2.61 2.82 -2.12
N GLY A 17 -1.69 3.65 -1.66
CA GLY A 17 -1.87 5.09 -1.47
C GLY A 17 -0.64 5.76 -0.86
N ILE A 18 -0.82 7.00 -0.41
CA ILE A 18 0.22 7.82 0.22
C ILE A 18 -0.25 8.30 1.59
N CYS A 19 0.66 8.31 2.56
CA CYS A 19 0.39 8.87 3.88
C CYS A 19 0.16 10.39 3.76
N PRO A 20 -0.97 10.93 4.25
CA PRO A 20 -1.24 12.37 4.14
C PRO A 20 -0.31 13.22 5.02
N GLU A 21 0.29 12.64 6.07
CA GLU A 21 1.16 13.36 7.00
C GLU A 21 2.61 13.49 6.51
N CYS A 22 3.19 12.41 5.99
CA CYS A 22 4.61 12.38 5.62
C CYS A 22 4.87 12.03 4.15
N ALA A 23 3.82 11.91 3.33
CA ALA A 23 3.87 11.56 1.91
C ALA A 23 4.52 10.20 1.58
N ALA A 24 4.79 9.35 2.58
CA ALA A 24 5.36 8.03 2.35
C ALA A 24 4.38 7.11 1.61
N ALA A 25 4.89 6.32 0.67
CA ALA A 25 4.11 5.32 -0.05
C ALA A 25 3.67 4.17 0.87
N ILE A 26 2.41 3.77 0.73
CA ILE A 26 1.80 2.70 1.51
C ILE A 26 1.65 1.47 0.61
N ALA A 27 2.45 0.44 0.86
CA ALA A 27 2.35 -0.82 0.14
C ALA A 27 1.18 -1.67 0.68
N PRO A 28 0.56 -2.52 -0.15
CA PRO A 28 -0.52 -3.42 0.28
C PRO A 28 -0.16 -4.32 1.48
N ALA A 29 1.11 -4.71 1.62
CA ALA A 29 1.59 -5.50 2.75
C ALA A 29 1.50 -4.77 4.12
N ARG A 30 1.18 -3.48 4.13
CA ARG A 30 1.00 -2.67 5.34
C ARG A 30 -0.47 -2.53 5.74
N VAL A 31 -1.39 -3.09 4.97
CA VAL A 31 -2.82 -3.12 5.30
C VAL A 31 -3.02 -4.00 6.53
N LEU A 32 -3.72 -3.44 7.52
CA LEU A 32 -4.05 -4.12 8.77
C LEU A 32 -5.41 -4.80 8.68
N ILE A 33 -6.37 -4.11 8.06
CA ILE A 33 -7.73 -4.62 7.85
C ILE A 33 -8.37 -3.93 6.65
N GLU A 34 -9.00 -4.73 5.79
CA GLU A 34 -9.88 -4.28 4.71
C GLU A 34 -11.33 -4.50 5.15
N TYR A 35 -12.21 -3.58 4.78
CA TYR A 35 -13.63 -3.67 5.09
C TYR A 35 -14.48 -3.00 4.03
N GLU A 36 -15.70 -3.51 3.89
CA GLU A 36 -16.71 -2.94 3.02
C GLU A 36 -17.52 -1.87 3.78
N ARG A 37 -17.70 -0.72 3.15
CA ARG A 37 -18.65 0.32 3.53
C ARG A 37 -19.94 0.16 2.72
N GLY A 38 -20.99 0.85 3.17
CA GLY A 38 -22.29 0.81 2.50
C GLY A 38 -22.17 1.15 1.00
N GLY A 39 -22.86 0.40 0.15
CA GLY A 39 -22.80 0.60 -1.31
C GLY A 39 -21.66 -0.14 -2.02
N GLY A 40 -20.91 -1.01 -1.32
CA GLY A 40 -19.87 -1.86 -1.93
C GLY A 40 -18.50 -1.18 -2.07
N GLU A 41 -18.30 -0.05 -1.40
CA GLU A 41 -16.99 0.61 -1.33
C GLU A 41 -16.07 -0.20 -0.41
N VAL A 42 -14.98 -0.72 -0.94
CA VAL A 42 -13.93 -1.39 -0.15
C VAL A 42 -12.91 -0.35 0.28
N THR A 43 -12.56 -0.35 1.56
CA THR A 43 -11.56 0.55 2.13
C THR A 43 -10.69 -0.17 3.15
N ALA A 44 -9.55 0.41 3.52
CA ALA A 44 -8.54 -0.26 4.33
C ALA A 44 -7.90 0.67 5.36
N PHE A 45 -7.65 0.14 6.56
CA PHE A 45 -6.68 0.73 7.49
C PHE A 45 -5.30 0.15 7.22
N ALA A 46 -4.26 0.98 7.25
CA ALA A 46 -2.89 0.57 7.02
C ALA A 46 -1.93 1.25 8.00
N GLU A 47 -0.75 0.69 8.19
CA GLU A 47 0.33 1.33 8.94
C GLU A 47 1.25 2.14 8.01
N CYS A 48 1.57 3.38 8.39
CA CYS A 48 2.54 4.19 7.67
C CYS A 48 3.99 3.78 8.01
N PRO A 49 4.87 3.52 7.02
CA PRO A 49 6.29 3.23 7.28
C PRO A 49 7.05 4.36 7.97
N GLY A 50 6.71 5.60 7.61
CA GLY A 50 7.43 6.79 8.08
C GLY A 50 6.99 7.17 9.48
N CYS A 51 5.68 7.35 9.66
CA CYS A 51 5.12 7.77 10.94
C CYS A 51 5.08 6.63 11.98
N ARG A 52 5.03 5.36 11.53
CA ARG A 52 4.74 4.19 12.36
C ARG A 52 3.43 4.33 13.14
N GLU A 53 2.43 4.88 12.47
CA GLU A 53 1.10 5.15 13.00
C GLU A 53 0.05 4.57 12.06
N VAL A 54 -1.12 4.23 12.60
CA VAL A 54 -2.24 3.74 11.79
C VAL A 54 -2.86 4.90 11.02
N ILE A 55 -2.80 4.82 9.69
CA ILE A 55 -3.48 5.77 8.82
C ILE A 55 -4.90 5.31 8.52
N ARG A 56 -5.82 6.28 8.52
CA ARG A 56 -7.22 6.06 8.17
C ARG A 56 -7.43 6.43 6.70
N PRO A 57 -8.26 5.67 5.99
CA PRO A 57 -8.71 6.08 4.66
C PRO A 57 -9.55 7.35 4.80
N VAL A 58 -9.28 8.34 3.93
CA VAL A 58 -9.99 9.64 3.88
C VAL A 58 -11.35 9.52 3.21
#